data_AF-W4Q1I2-F1
#
_entry.id   AF-W4Q1I2-F1
#
_cell.length_a   1.000
_cell.length_b   1.000
_cell.length_c   1.000
_cell.angle_alpha   90.00
_cell.angle_beta   90.00
_cell.angle_gamma   90.00
#
_symmetry.space_group_name_H-M   'P 1'
#
loop_
_entity.id
_entity.type
_entity.pdbx_description
1 polymer ?
#
loop_
_entity_poly.entity_id
_entity_poly.type
_entity_poly.pdbx_seq_one_letter_code
_entity_poly.pdbx_strand_id
1 'polypeptide(L)'
;MATNIIVHGGWLNETFFIWGERPPSSRFDQIVNFQYPFLYSPFELKLRLFQFDQISYFGTFVETDKAIIDVPIKSRVYQSLAGEITVYQAQESMTQYSFPLEGLVLSIEELVSYFPLLQSWKKESQLELAPDLVKWMDLFETIQQFIIEGCFSPTASGQWHIENFPYDSWLEYIPLSGRMVRENTSYIQHQSKTITAASDLENLVIQLCDTMVRSILQKPSVHKAYVDWQLSINETFQPLIEKLNESGKVDSALTTKRFQQKIGLLQSKPFLSGLALQEPETKDGLWKVSLCMVDRKQPSLMVNMDQLEKGEHPWRENPIAQLKIDLKKAQDELDVLRPLRISAPTLSLQSDEAYDLFTNSDDELEQAGFHLIVPKWMTEKKKPRVKLNMNELNTKSASSEPLLDWQSVASFTYDLALGDQKISKKEFEEFVDGKRPFLYANGEWMSWDRSLADKLLDYLERIEQGTSFLEAWRLDQLDDEDDFETDIDIDVTWGEELTKSIQELYTSSPTLIDIPDTLNGELRPYQQEGVSWLAHLRRTGFGGCLADDMGLGKSIQTIAICSMSTIANKKLVKVKNRSYSSVRHLFYTIGYKSVNSLPLH
;
A
#
# COMPACT_ATOMS: atom_id res chain seq x y z
N MET A 1 -21.77 45.79 18.88
CA MET A 1 -21.63 44.70 19.86
C MET A 1 -21.40 43.45 19.03
N ALA A 2 -20.22 42.84 19.13
CA ALA A 2 -19.93 41.62 18.37
C ALA A 2 -20.89 40.54 18.88
N THR A 3 -21.74 40.02 18.00
CA THR A 3 -22.66 38.93 18.31
C THR A 3 -21.83 37.67 18.50
N ASN A 4 -21.83 37.12 19.72
CA ASN A 4 -21.17 35.84 19.99
C ASN A 4 -21.77 34.75 19.09
N ILE A 5 -20.91 33.93 18.51
CA ILE A 5 -21.31 32.77 17.71
C ILE A 5 -21.52 31.63 18.68
N ILE A 6 -22.69 30.98 18.61
CA ILE A 6 -23.01 29.82 19.41
C ILE A 6 -22.62 28.57 18.62
N VAL A 7 -21.68 27.77 19.10
CA VAL A 7 -21.15 26.61 18.38
C VAL A 7 -21.74 25.33 18.98
N HIS A 8 -22.27 24.49 18.11
CA HIS A 8 -22.88 23.21 18.44
C HIS A 8 -22.09 22.06 17.82
N GLY A 9 -22.29 20.86 18.35
CA GLY A 9 -21.60 19.66 17.91
C GLY A 9 -22.45 18.42 18.10
N GLY A 10 -22.35 17.49 17.17
CA GLY A 10 -23.06 16.23 17.21
C GLY A 10 -22.41 15.17 16.34
N TRP A 11 -22.89 13.94 16.45
CA TRP A 11 -22.34 12.82 15.68
C TRP A 11 -23.20 12.52 14.45
N LEU A 12 -22.57 12.40 13.28
CA LEU A 12 -23.18 12.04 12.02
C LEU A 12 -22.47 10.80 11.46
N ASN A 13 -23.12 9.64 11.59
CA ASN A 13 -22.58 8.31 11.29
C ASN A 13 -21.27 7.98 12.01
N GLU A 14 -20.13 8.27 11.39
CA GLU A 14 -18.76 8.00 11.87
C GLU A 14 -17.91 9.28 11.88
N THR A 15 -18.54 10.44 11.72
CA THR A 15 -17.89 11.75 11.70
C THR A 15 -18.49 12.70 12.71
N PHE A 16 -17.69 13.65 13.17
CA PHE A 16 -18.13 14.70 14.09
C PHE A 16 -18.59 15.93 13.29
N PHE A 17 -19.84 16.32 13.49
CA PHE A 17 -20.48 17.42 12.78
C PHE A 17 -20.56 18.66 13.67
N ILE A 18 -20.02 19.79 13.21
CA ILE A 18 -19.98 21.07 13.92
C ILE A 18 -20.76 22.12 13.14
N TRP A 19 -21.70 22.80 13.79
CA TRP A 19 -22.43 23.92 13.18
C TRP A 19 -22.48 25.12 14.11
N GLY A 20 -22.72 26.29 13.53
CA GLY A 20 -22.77 27.55 14.26
C GLY A 20 -24.15 28.19 14.17
N GLU A 21 -24.53 28.88 15.23
CA GLU A 21 -25.70 29.74 15.29
C GLU A 21 -25.28 31.17 15.63
N ARG A 22 -26.02 32.14 15.10
CA ARG A 22 -25.86 33.55 15.47
C ARG A 22 -27.20 34.18 15.82
N PRO A 23 -27.25 35.06 16.82
CA PRO A 23 -28.45 35.83 17.09
C PRO A 23 -28.79 36.74 15.89
N PRO A 24 -30.09 37.00 15.64
CA PRO A 24 -30.53 37.75 14.47
C PRO A 24 -29.97 39.17 14.47
N SER A 25 -29.37 39.57 13.35
CA SER A 25 -28.78 40.90 13.18
C SER A 25 -29.82 41.95 12.73
N SER A 26 -30.88 41.50 12.04
CA SER A 26 -31.98 42.34 11.56
C SER A 26 -33.35 41.64 11.64
N ARG A 27 -34.46 42.41 11.67
CA ARG A 27 -35.84 41.86 11.61
C ARG A 27 -36.16 41.16 10.28
N PHE A 28 -35.37 41.37 9.22
CA PHE A 28 -35.60 40.80 7.90
C PHE A 28 -34.90 39.45 7.68
N ASP A 29 -33.97 39.07 8.56
CA ASP A 29 -33.30 37.74 8.52
C ASP A 29 -34.28 36.59 8.82
N GLN A 30 -35.45 36.89 9.40
CA GLN A 30 -36.48 35.93 9.79
C GLN A 30 -37.34 35.39 8.63
N ILE A 31 -37.13 35.85 7.39
CA ILE A 31 -38.08 35.65 6.27
C ILE A 31 -37.57 34.65 5.21
N VAL A 32 -36.37 34.06 5.36
CA VAL A 32 -35.80 33.18 4.32
C VAL A 32 -36.28 31.73 4.47
N ASN A 33 -36.82 31.21 3.36
CA ASN A 33 -37.49 29.91 3.20
C ASN A 33 -36.63 28.67 3.56
N PHE A 34 -37.30 27.62 4.07
CA PHE A 34 -36.87 26.21 4.22
C PHE A 34 -35.56 25.89 4.98
N GLN A 35 -34.80 26.88 5.45
CA GLN A 35 -33.52 26.69 6.14
C GLN A 35 -33.60 27.01 7.64
N TYR A 36 -32.68 26.46 8.43
CA TYR A 36 -32.53 26.81 9.83
C TYR A 36 -32.12 28.30 9.97
N PRO A 37 -32.95 29.15 10.59
CA PRO A 37 -32.90 30.61 10.39
C PRO A 37 -31.73 31.31 11.10
N PHE A 38 -31.13 30.66 12.11
CA PHE A 38 -30.02 31.23 12.88
C PHE A 38 -28.66 30.70 12.43
N LEU A 39 -28.58 29.94 11.34
CA LEU A 39 -27.36 29.27 10.91
C LEU A 39 -26.25 30.28 10.56
N TYR A 40 -25.06 30.03 11.10
CA TYR A 40 -23.82 30.70 10.74
C TYR A 40 -23.21 30.02 9.51
N SER A 41 -22.75 30.79 8.52
CA SER A 41 -22.21 30.22 7.28
C SER A 41 -21.05 29.24 7.59
N PRO A 42 -21.04 28.01 7.04
CA PRO A 42 -19.97 27.04 7.29
C PRO A 42 -18.57 27.57 6.93
N PHE A 43 -18.46 28.36 5.86
CA PHE A 43 -17.21 28.99 5.45
C PHE A 43 -16.72 30.03 6.46
N GLU A 44 -17.61 30.91 6.95
CA GLU A 44 -17.26 31.87 7.99
C GLU A 44 -16.97 31.16 9.32
N LEU A 45 -17.70 30.08 9.64
CA LEU A 45 -17.48 29.26 10.82
C LEU A 45 -16.06 28.67 10.81
N LYS A 46 -15.63 28.11 9.66
CA LYS A 46 -14.27 27.60 9.47
C LYS A 46 -13.23 28.70 9.73
N LEU A 47 -13.37 29.86 9.08
CA LEU A 47 -12.43 30.96 9.23
C LEU A 47 -12.33 31.45 10.69
N ARG A 48 -13.42 31.38 11.44
CA ARG A 48 -13.46 31.77 12.85
C ARG A 48 -12.86 30.74 13.78
N LEU A 49 -13.22 29.47 13.61
CA LEU A 49 -12.77 28.38 14.50
C LEU A 49 -11.28 28.06 14.34
N PHE A 50 -10.72 28.23 13.15
CA PHE A 50 -9.33 27.90 12.82
C PHE A 50 -8.42 29.13 12.67
N GLN A 51 -8.85 30.32 13.13
CA GLN A 51 -8.12 31.59 12.94
C GLN A 51 -6.71 31.60 13.55
N PHE A 52 -6.45 30.79 14.57
CA PHE A 52 -5.17 30.74 15.30
C PHE A 52 -4.26 29.58 14.89
N ASP A 53 -4.66 28.75 13.92
CA ASP A 53 -3.84 27.68 13.38
C ASP A 53 -3.42 27.99 11.93
N GLN A 54 -2.17 28.43 11.75
CA GLN A 54 -1.66 28.83 10.42
C GLN A 54 -1.67 27.69 9.40
N ILE A 55 -1.57 26.43 9.84
CA ILE A 55 -1.53 25.25 8.96
C ILE A 55 -2.95 24.98 8.44
N SER A 56 -3.95 25.01 9.32
CA SER A 56 -5.34 24.73 8.95
C SER A 56 -6.07 25.92 8.33
N TYR A 57 -5.63 27.14 8.60
CA TYR A 57 -6.19 28.35 8.03
C TYR A 57 -5.89 28.49 6.52
N PHE A 58 -4.74 28.00 6.05
CA PHE A 58 -4.32 28.11 4.64
C PHE A 58 -4.22 26.77 3.88
N GLY A 59 -4.13 25.62 4.57
CA GLY A 59 -3.68 24.37 3.95
C GLY A 59 -4.64 23.17 3.96
N THR A 60 -5.51 22.99 4.97
CA THR A 60 -6.40 21.80 5.04
C THR A 60 -7.84 22.09 4.62
N PHE A 61 -8.36 21.25 3.74
CA PHE A 61 -9.77 21.23 3.35
C PHE A 61 -10.59 20.55 4.45
N VAL A 62 -11.05 21.30 5.47
CA VAL A 62 -12.16 20.84 6.32
C VAL A 62 -13.41 20.72 5.45
N GLU A 63 -13.96 19.51 5.35
CA GLU A 63 -15.15 19.22 4.55
C GLU A 63 -16.41 19.87 5.14
N THR A 64 -17.35 20.21 4.27
CA THR A 64 -18.68 20.73 4.67
C THR A 64 -19.75 19.80 4.15
N ASP A 65 -20.73 19.47 4.98
CA ASP A 65 -21.85 18.61 4.59
C ASP A 65 -23.20 19.13 5.12
N LYS A 66 -24.29 18.55 4.63
CA LYS A 66 -25.66 18.88 4.99
C LYS A 66 -26.28 17.80 5.87
N ALA A 67 -26.81 18.22 7.00
CA ALA A 67 -27.52 17.35 7.93
C ALA A 67 -28.98 17.78 8.10
N ILE A 68 -29.78 16.95 8.74
CA ILE A 68 -31.13 17.27 9.20
C ILE A 68 -31.16 17.10 10.71
N ILE A 69 -31.70 18.10 11.41
CA ILE A 69 -31.96 18.05 12.85
C ILE A 69 -33.45 18.08 13.12
N ASP A 70 -33.91 17.22 14.04
CA ASP A 70 -35.28 17.23 14.52
C ASP A 70 -35.34 18.04 15.81
N VAL A 71 -36.07 19.16 15.78
CA VAL A 71 -36.20 20.04 16.94
C VAL A 71 -37.62 20.03 17.48
N PRO A 72 -37.79 20.10 18.81
CA PRO A 72 -39.12 20.21 19.41
C PRO A 72 -39.72 21.60 19.13
N ILE A 73 -41.00 21.63 18.78
CA ILE A 73 -41.76 22.88 18.58
C ILE A 73 -42.97 22.91 19.52
N LYS A 74 -43.33 24.11 19.99
CA LYS A 74 -44.54 24.33 20.81
C LYS A 74 -45.40 25.40 20.17
N SER A 75 -46.63 25.05 19.78
CA SER A 75 -47.58 26.00 19.18
C SER A 75 -46.98 26.76 17.98
N ARG A 76 -46.31 26.02 17.07
CA ARG A 76 -45.55 26.54 15.92
C ARG A 76 -44.31 27.37 16.26
N VAL A 77 -43.92 27.51 17.52
CA VAL A 77 -42.71 28.26 17.90
C VAL A 77 -41.58 27.30 18.20
N TYR A 78 -40.42 27.57 17.58
CA TYR A 78 -39.15 26.94 17.89
C TYR A 78 -38.30 27.91 18.73
N GLN A 79 -37.72 27.42 19.81
CA GLN A 79 -36.83 28.18 20.70
C GLN A 79 -35.42 27.58 20.60
N SER A 80 -34.47 28.38 20.10
CA SER A 80 -33.03 28.09 20.06
C SER A 80 -32.28 28.96 21.08
N LEU A 81 -31.02 28.62 21.37
CA LEU A 81 -30.12 29.46 22.16
C LEU A 81 -29.89 30.84 21.51
N ALA A 82 -29.96 30.91 20.18
CA ALA A 82 -29.82 32.16 19.43
C ALA A 82 -31.09 33.03 19.39
N GLY A 83 -32.28 32.47 19.70
CA GLY A 83 -33.56 33.19 19.71
C GLY A 83 -34.78 32.33 19.39
N GLU A 84 -35.95 32.98 19.31
CA GLU A 84 -37.24 32.33 19.03
C GLU A 84 -37.74 32.65 17.61
N ILE A 85 -38.32 31.66 16.94
CA ILE A 85 -38.93 31.83 15.61
C ILE A 85 -40.25 31.08 15.49
N THR A 86 -41.20 31.66 14.76
CA THR A 86 -42.45 31.00 14.38
C THR A 86 -42.27 30.24 13.07
N VAL A 87 -42.50 28.93 13.11
CA VAL A 87 -42.47 28.01 11.97
C VAL A 87 -43.85 27.97 11.32
N TYR A 88 -44.08 28.86 10.34
CA TYR A 88 -45.38 28.99 9.66
C TYR A 88 -45.87 27.71 8.96
N GLN A 89 -44.94 26.81 8.61
CA GLN A 89 -45.25 25.54 7.93
C GLN A 89 -45.68 24.42 8.89
N ALA A 90 -45.48 24.59 10.21
CA ALA A 90 -45.87 23.59 11.19
C ALA A 90 -47.37 23.64 11.50
N GLN A 91 -48.01 22.48 11.60
CA GLN A 91 -49.38 22.38 12.11
C GLN A 91 -49.39 22.57 13.63
N GLU A 92 -50.50 23.05 14.21
CA GLU A 92 -50.62 23.23 15.67
C GLU A 92 -50.54 21.90 16.45
N SER A 93 -50.81 20.77 15.78
CA SER A 93 -50.70 19.42 16.32
C SER A 93 -49.29 18.83 16.25
N MET A 94 -48.33 19.48 15.57
CA MET A 94 -46.97 18.98 15.44
C MET A 94 -46.15 19.29 16.71
N THR A 95 -45.47 18.27 17.23
CA THR A 95 -44.60 18.36 18.40
C THR A 95 -43.11 18.51 18.04
N GLN A 96 -42.74 18.18 16.80
CA GLN A 96 -41.38 18.25 16.27
C GLN A 96 -41.40 18.74 14.81
N TYR A 97 -40.31 19.39 14.40
CA TYR A 97 -40.09 19.84 13.03
C TYR A 97 -38.64 19.60 12.61
N SER A 98 -38.43 19.19 11.36
CA SER A 98 -37.10 18.88 10.82
C SER A 98 -36.55 20.08 10.06
N PHE A 99 -35.33 20.52 10.39
CA PHE A 99 -34.62 21.57 9.67
C PHE A 99 -33.35 21.04 9.00
N PRO A 100 -33.06 21.47 7.75
CA PRO A 100 -31.75 21.22 7.15
C PRO A 100 -30.69 22.15 7.79
N LEU A 101 -29.53 21.57 8.08
CA LEU A 101 -28.32 22.20 8.60
C LEU A 101 -27.20 22.07 7.58
N GLU A 102 -26.27 23.02 7.60
CA GLU A 102 -24.98 22.92 6.92
C GLU A 102 -23.88 23.22 7.93
N GLY A 103 -22.80 22.45 7.91
CA GLY A 103 -21.75 22.52 8.93
C GLY A 103 -20.44 21.92 8.47
N LEU A 104 -19.47 21.91 9.38
CA LEU A 104 -18.15 21.31 9.19
C LEU A 104 -18.19 19.86 9.62
N VAL A 105 -17.53 18.99 8.85
CA VAL A 105 -17.36 17.57 9.15
C VAL A 105 -15.91 17.32 9.52
N LEU A 106 -15.68 16.61 10.62
CA LEU A 106 -14.37 16.13 11.02
C LEU A 106 -14.39 14.61 11.10
N SER A 107 -13.42 13.98 10.44
CA SER A 107 -13.16 12.55 10.65
C SER A 107 -12.66 12.30 12.09
N ILE A 108 -12.68 11.05 12.54
CA ILE A 108 -12.15 10.69 13.88
C ILE A 108 -10.66 11.06 14.00
N GLU A 109 -9.88 10.86 12.94
CA GLU A 109 -8.46 11.22 12.90
C GLU A 109 -8.25 12.73 13.00
N GLU A 110 -9.01 13.51 12.23
CA GLU A 110 -8.98 14.97 12.29
C GLU A 110 -9.42 15.49 13.65
N LEU A 111 -10.46 14.90 14.23
CA LEU A 111 -10.96 15.27 15.55
C LEU A 111 -9.89 15.08 16.63
N VAL A 112 -9.15 13.98 16.60
CA VAL A 112 -8.05 13.71 17.54
C VAL A 112 -6.90 14.71 17.33
N SER A 113 -6.56 15.01 16.07
CA SER A 113 -5.52 16.00 15.73
C SER A 113 -5.89 17.41 16.21
N TYR A 114 -7.14 17.81 15.99
CA TYR A 114 -7.65 19.14 16.37
C TYR A 114 -8.11 19.24 17.82
N PHE A 115 -8.11 18.15 18.60
CA PHE A 115 -8.60 18.16 19.97
C PHE A 115 -7.99 19.27 20.87
N PRO A 116 -6.67 19.55 20.84
CA PRO A 116 -6.09 20.68 21.59
C PRO A 116 -6.64 22.05 21.17
N LEU A 117 -6.98 22.22 19.88
CA LEU A 117 -7.63 23.42 19.36
C LEU A 117 -9.06 23.52 19.91
N LEU A 118 -9.86 22.44 19.87
CA LEU A 118 -11.20 22.44 20.44
C LEU A 118 -11.19 22.86 21.92
N GLN A 119 -10.23 22.37 22.71
CA GLN A 119 -10.07 22.76 24.12
C GLN A 119 -9.78 24.26 24.30
N SER A 120 -9.13 24.90 23.33
CA SER A 120 -8.85 26.34 23.37
C SER A 120 -10.12 27.19 23.24
N TRP A 121 -11.15 26.69 22.53
CA TRP A 121 -12.42 27.40 22.34
C TRP A 121 -13.16 27.66 23.66
N LYS A 122 -13.00 26.80 24.69
CA LYS A 122 -13.55 27.02 26.04
C LYS A 122 -13.04 28.34 26.68
N LYS A 123 -11.90 28.88 26.22
CA LYS A 123 -11.26 30.09 26.75
C LYS A 123 -11.50 31.33 25.89
N GLU A 124 -12.08 31.19 24.70
CA GLU A 124 -12.32 32.30 23.78
C GLU A 124 -13.57 33.09 24.16
N SER A 125 -13.44 34.41 24.26
CA SER A 125 -14.55 35.30 24.67
C SER A 125 -15.58 35.58 23.58
N GLN A 126 -15.27 35.27 22.32
CA GLN A 126 -16.13 35.52 21.16
C GLN A 126 -16.97 34.31 20.73
N LEU A 127 -16.69 33.14 21.31
CA LEU A 127 -17.38 31.88 21.06
C LEU A 127 -18.20 31.50 22.29
N GLU A 128 -19.44 31.10 22.06
CA GLU A 128 -20.30 30.53 23.08
C GLU A 128 -20.51 29.05 22.72
N LEU A 129 -20.08 28.13 23.59
CA LEU A 129 -20.22 26.70 23.31
C LEU A 129 -21.59 26.23 23.79
N ALA A 130 -22.37 25.62 22.90
CA ALA A 130 -23.65 25.05 23.26
C ALA A 130 -23.47 23.83 24.20
N PRO A 131 -24.47 23.51 25.04
CA PRO A 131 -24.39 22.40 25.99
C PRO A 131 -24.06 21.06 25.33
N ASP A 132 -24.49 20.85 24.08
CA ASP A 132 -24.27 19.63 23.33
C ASP A 132 -22.79 19.40 23.02
N LEU A 133 -22.11 20.44 22.52
CA LEU A 133 -20.69 20.41 22.21
C LEU A 133 -19.83 20.29 23.48
N VAL A 134 -20.19 21.03 24.54
CA VAL A 134 -19.47 20.97 25.83
C VAL A 134 -19.44 19.54 26.37
N LYS A 135 -20.58 18.84 26.34
CA LYS A 135 -20.68 17.47 26.86
C LYS A 135 -19.92 16.45 26.01
N TRP A 136 -19.88 16.63 24.69
CA TRP A 136 -19.01 15.84 23.81
C TRP A 136 -17.52 16.07 24.10
N MET A 137 -17.13 17.33 24.35
CA MET A 137 -15.75 17.63 24.75
C MET A 137 -15.40 16.97 26.09
N ASP A 138 -16.31 16.98 27.07
CA ASP A 138 -16.09 16.34 28.37
C ASP A 138 -15.93 14.81 28.24
N LEU A 139 -16.65 14.17 27.30
CA LEU A 139 -16.45 12.76 26.94
C LEU A 139 -15.02 12.52 26.42
N PHE A 140 -14.57 13.33 25.46
CA PHE A 140 -13.22 13.20 24.88
C PHE A 140 -12.11 13.45 25.91
N GLU A 141 -12.29 14.44 26.80
CA GLU A 141 -11.38 14.70 27.92
C GLU A 141 -11.32 13.51 28.87
N THR A 142 -12.46 12.88 29.15
CA THR A 142 -12.54 11.69 29.99
C THR A 142 -11.81 10.50 29.35
N ILE A 143 -12.03 10.25 28.06
CA ILE A 143 -11.30 9.21 27.30
C ILE A 143 -9.79 9.45 27.38
N GLN A 144 -9.35 10.68 27.16
CA GLN A 144 -7.93 11.05 27.26
C GLN A 144 -7.38 10.79 28.66
N GLN A 145 -8.16 11.09 29.71
CA GLN A 145 -7.76 10.83 31.09
C GLN A 145 -7.60 9.33 31.37
N PHE A 146 -8.53 8.49 30.92
CA PHE A 146 -8.39 7.03 31.05
C PHE A 146 -7.13 6.49 30.35
N ILE A 147 -6.80 7.04 29.18
CA ILE A 147 -5.56 6.69 28.46
C ILE A 147 -4.33 7.11 29.27
N ILE A 148 -4.33 8.32 29.85
CA ILE A 148 -3.24 8.82 30.70
C ILE A 148 -3.07 7.97 31.97
N GLU A 149 -4.18 7.52 32.57
CA GLU A 149 -4.20 6.66 33.75
C GLU A 149 -3.80 5.20 33.44
N GLY A 150 -3.70 4.82 32.16
CA GLY A 150 -3.30 3.48 31.73
C GLY A 150 -4.42 2.45 31.76
N CYS A 151 -5.68 2.87 31.79
CA CYS A 151 -6.85 1.99 31.87
C CYS A 151 -7.35 1.55 30.48
N PHE A 152 -6.47 1.00 29.66
CA PHE A 152 -6.81 0.54 28.31
C PHE A 152 -6.10 -0.78 27.98
N SER A 153 -6.74 -1.61 27.16
CA SER A 153 -6.18 -2.89 26.71
C SER A 153 -6.58 -3.21 25.26
N PRO A 154 -5.81 -4.04 24.56
CA PRO A 154 -6.16 -4.45 23.21
C PRO A 154 -7.28 -5.50 23.26
N THR A 155 -8.25 -5.38 22.35
CA THR A 155 -9.26 -6.40 22.11
C THR A 155 -8.65 -7.61 21.40
N ALA A 156 -9.41 -8.71 21.31
CA ALA A 156 -8.98 -9.90 20.57
C ALA A 156 -8.71 -9.62 19.08
N SER A 157 -9.30 -8.56 18.52
CA SER A 157 -9.03 -8.10 17.17
C SER A 157 -7.93 -7.04 17.09
N GLY A 158 -7.21 -6.73 18.18
CA GLY A 158 -6.10 -5.77 18.14
C GLY A 158 -6.49 -4.29 18.16
N GLN A 159 -7.77 -3.96 18.42
CA GLN A 159 -8.20 -2.57 18.63
C GLN A 159 -8.03 -2.17 20.10
N TRP A 160 -7.64 -0.94 20.39
CA TRP A 160 -7.54 -0.47 21.78
C TRP A 160 -8.90 -0.03 22.34
N HIS A 161 -9.23 -0.51 23.54
CA HIS A 161 -10.45 -0.13 24.25
C HIS A 161 -10.16 0.25 25.70
N ILE A 162 -11.07 1.01 26.31
CA ILE A 162 -10.98 1.44 27.72
C ILE A 162 -11.63 0.38 28.61
N GLU A 163 -10.98 0.07 29.73
CA GLU A 163 -11.52 -0.85 30.73
C GLU A 163 -12.51 -0.14 31.65
N ASN A 164 -13.68 -0.76 31.90
CA ASN A 164 -14.70 -0.28 32.85
C ASN A 164 -15.29 1.11 32.54
N PHE A 165 -15.54 1.42 31.26
CA PHE A 165 -16.16 2.69 30.88
C PHE A 165 -17.70 2.71 31.12
N PRO A 166 -18.27 3.74 31.78
CA PRO A 166 -19.69 3.80 32.12
C PRO A 166 -20.57 4.30 30.96
N TYR A 167 -20.81 3.47 29.94
CA TYR A 167 -21.54 3.84 28.72
C TYR A 167 -22.97 4.37 28.98
N ASP A 168 -23.73 3.72 29.86
CA ASP A 168 -25.13 4.10 30.12
C ASP A 168 -25.26 5.50 30.72
N SER A 169 -24.37 5.84 31.66
CA SER A 169 -24.35 7.17 32.29
C SER A 169 -24.00 8.28 31.30
N TRP A 170 -23.10 8.00 30.34
CA TRP A 170 -22.75 8.95 29.29
C TRP A 170 -23.86 9.12 28.25
N LEU A 171 -24.59 8.05 27.93
CA LEU A 171 -25.75 8.10 27.04
C LEU A 171 -26.86 9.01 27.60
N GLU A 172 -27.07 9.00 28.91
CA GLU A 172 -28.01 9.92 29.59
C GLU A 172 -27.46 11.36 29.70
N TYR A 173 -26.14 11.50 29.88
CA TYR A 173 -25.50 12.80 30.01
C TYR A 173 -25.55 13.61 28.72
N ILE A 174 -25.29 12.98 27.56
CA ILE A 174 -25.26 13.66 26.26
C ILE A 174 -26.70 13.93 25.75
N PRO A 175 -27.05 15.20 25.45
CA PRO A 175 -28.38 15.60 25.01
C PRO A 175 -28.74 15.00 23.66
N LEU A 176 -30.04 14.80 23.44
CA LEU A 176 -30.56 14.19 22.21
C LEU A 176 -30.22 15.00 20.95
N SER A 177 -30.13 16.33 21.06
CA SER A 177 -29.76 17.23 19.96
C SER A 177 -28.35 16.95 19.41
N GLY A 178 -27.40 16.55 20.27
CA GLY A 178 -26.06 16.15 19.85
C GLY A 178 -25.94 14.69 19.36
N ARG A 179 -27.00 13.87 19.52
CA ARG A 179 -27.01 12.43 19.15
C ARG A 179 -27.90 12.09 17.96
N MET A 180 -28.83 12.99 17.59
CA MET A 180 -29.84 12.79 16.56
C MET A 180 -29.62 13.69 15.34
N VAL A 181 -28.37 13.82 14.89
CA VAL A 181 -28.05 14.47 13.61
C VAL A 181 -28.18 13.41 12.51
N ARG A 182 -28.98 13.67 11.47
CA ARG A 182 -29.26 12.72 10.38
C ARG A 182 -28.74 13.24 9.05
N GLU A 183 -28.41 12.34 8.12
CA GLU A 183 -28.01 12.74 6.77
C GLU A 183 -29.19 13.36 5.99
N ASN A 184 -28.88 14.29 5.09
CA ASN A 184 -29.84 14.86 4.16
C ASN A 184 -30.03 13.98 2.92
N THR A 185 -30.64 12.79 3.09
CA THR A 185 -30.97 11.90 1.97
C THR A 185 -32.47 11.85 1.70
N SER A 186 -32.87 11.95 0.43
CA SER A 186 -34.27 11.82 -0.02
C SER A 186 -34.82 10.39 0.09
N TYR A 187 -33.97 9.42 0.42
CA TYR A 187 -34.30 8.01 0.57
C TYR A 187 -34.34 7.64 2.06
N ILE A 188 -35.55 7.58 2.60
CA ILE A 188 -35.92 7.20 3.99
C ILE A 188 -35.44 5.77 4.38
N GLN A 189 -34.66 5.07 3.55
CA GLN A 189 -34.37 3.65 3.68
C GLN A 189 -32.93 3.28 4.09
N HIS A 190 -31.98 4.23 4.12
CA HIS A 190 -30.72 3.97 4.81
C HIS A 190 -30.89 4.31 6.28
N GLN A 191 -30.79 3.29 7.15
CA GLN A 191 -30.77 3.45 8.60
C GLN A 191 -29.62 4.40 8.97
N SER A 192 -29.91 5.69 9.18
CA SER A 192 -28.94 6.62 9.74
C SER A 192 -28.48 6.06 11.08
N LYS A 193 -27.18 5.78 11.25
CA LYS A 193 -26.59 5.32 12.51
C LYS A 193 -26.60 6.49 13.50
N THR A 194 -27.74 6.76 14.13
CA THR A 194 -27.84 7.69 15.26
C THR A 194 -27.48 6.96 16.55
N ILE A 195 -26.73 7.61 17.44
CA ILE A 195 -26.29 7.03 18.71
C ILE A 195 -27.50 6.93 19.65
N THR A 196 -28.17 5.79 19.60
CA THR A 196 -29.42 5.55 20.34
C THR A 196 -29.27 4.44 21.38
N ALA A 197 -28.32 3.51 21.17
CA ALA A 197 -28.00 2.46 22.12
C ALA A 197 -26.61 2.64 22.75
N ALA A 198 -26.41 2.05 23.93
CA ALA A 198 -25.11 2.00 24.59
C ALA A 198 -24.04 1.28 23.74
N SER A 199 -24.43 0.29 22.94
CA SER A 199 -23.55 -0.42 22.00
C SER A 199 -22.99 0.48 20.89
N ASP A 200 -23.77 1.47 20.44
CA ASP A 200 -23.31 2.40 19.40
C ASP A 200 -22.26 3.36 19.97
N LEU A 201 -22.48 3.81 21.21
CA LEU A 201 -21.53 4.62 21.96
C LEU A 201 -20.26 3.83 22.27
N GLU A 202 -20.38 2.54 22.63
CA GLU A 202 -19.24 1.65 22.86
C GLU A 202 -18.34 1.54 21.63
N ASN A 203 -18.92 1.27 20.46
CA ASN A 203 -18.15 1.19 19.21
C ASN A 203 -17.41 2.51 18.90
N LEU A 204 -18.08 3.64 19.09
CA LEU A 204 -17.50 4.97 18.87
C LEU A 204 -16.35 5.23 19.85
N VAL A 205 -16.52 4.91 21.14
CA VAL A 205 -15.48 5.08 22.16
C VAL A 205 -14.27 4.18 21.86
N ILE A 206 -14.50 2.95 21.39
CA ILE A 206 -13.43 2.05 20.94
C ILE A 206 -12.66 2.67 19.76
N GLN A 207 -13.36 3.16 18.73
CA GLN A 207 -12.73 3.81 17.57
C GLN A 207 -11.92 5.05 17.98
N LEU A 208 -12.46 5.89 18.86
CA LEU A 208 -11.75 7.06 19.39
C LEU A 208 -10.51 6.66 20.20
N CYS A 209 -10.65 5.68 21.10
CA CYS A 209 -9.54 5.19 21.91
C CYS A 209 -8.42 4.64 21.04
N ASP A 210 -8.75 3.77 20.09
CA ASP A 210 -7.80 3.19 19.13
C ASP A 210 -7.05 4.27 18.34
N THR A 211 -7.78 5.25 17.80
CA THR A 211 -7.19 6.36 17.05
C THR A 211 -6.30 7.25 17.93
N MET A 212 -6.73 7.56 19.15
CA MET A 212 -5.94 8.36 20.11
C MET A 212 -4.65 7.64 20.51
N VAL A 213 -4.71 6.35 20.84
CA VAL A 213 -3.53 5.55 21.22
C VAL A 213 -2.56 5.45 20.06
N ARG A 214 -3.04 5.14 18.84
CA ARG A 214 -2.19 5.08 17.63
C ARG A 214 -1.56 6.42 17.29
N SER A 215 -2.31 7.52 17.40
CA SER A 215 -1.78 8.88 17.19
C SER A 215 -0.65 9.20 18.19
N ILE A 216 -0.77 8.74 19.45
CA ILE A 216 0.28 8.91 20.45
C ILE A 216 1.52 8.08 20.09
N LEU A 217 1.35 6.84 19.62
CA LEU A 217 2.45 5.95 19.20
C LEU A 217 3.26 6.52 18.04
N GLN A 218 2.62 7.25 17.11
CA GLN A 218 3.30 7.89 15.98
C GLN A 218 4.17 9.10 16.37
N LYS A 219 4.05 9.64 17.60
CA LYS A 219 4.86 10.79 18.04
C LYS A 219 6.34 10.37 18.12
N PRO A 220 7.30 11.17 17.60
CA PRO A 220 8.70 10.75 17.48
C PRO A 220 9.34 10.28 18.80
N SER A 221 9.01 10.94 19.91
CA SER A 221 9.50 10.57 21.25
C SER A 221 8.94 9.24 21.75
N VAL A 222 7.66 8.98 21.47
CA VAL A 222 6.97 7.75 21.90
C VAL A 222 7.37 6.60 20.98
N HIS A 223 7.41 6.85 19.67
CA HIS A 223 7.85 5.87 18.69
C HIS A 223 9.25 5.35 19.00
N LYS A 224 10.19 6.24 19.37
CA LYS A 224 11.53 5.82 19.80
C LYS A 224 11.50 4.91 21.02
N ALA A 225 10.77 5.30 22.07
CA ALA A 225 10.66 4.50 23.29
C ALA A 225 9.95 3.14 23.03
N TYR A 226 8.99 3.13 22.11
CA TYR A 226 8.29 1.94 21.67
C TYR A 226 9.18 1.00 20.86
N VAL A 227 9.98 1.52 19.93
CA VAL A 227 10.99 0.74 19.19
C VAL A 227 12.04 0.17 20.14
N ASP A 228 12.52 0.96 21.11
CA ASP A 228 13.45 0.49 22.15
C ASP A 228 12.83 -0.67 22.98
N TRP A 229 11.52 -0.59 23.28
CA TRP A 229 10.78 -1.67 23.94
C TRP A 229 10.58 -2.89 23.03
N GLN A 230 10.24 -2.72 21.75
CA GLN A 230 10.11 -3.82 20.79
C GLN A 230 11.42 -4.60 20.64
N LEU A 231 12.56 -3.91 20.61
CA LEU A 231 13.89 -4.51 20.55
C LEU A 231 14.27 -5.23 21.86
N SER A 232 13.65 -4.87 22.99
CA SER A 232 13.82 -5.59 24.26
C SER A 232 13.01 -6.90 24.33
N ILE A 233 12.04 -7.08 23.44
CA ILE A 233 11.18 -8.26 23.38
C ILE A 233 11.82 -9.34 22.52
N ASN A 234 11.53 -10.60 22.87
CA ASN A 234 11.98 -11.77 22.11
C ASN A 234 11.53 -11.68 20.63
N GLU A 235 12.47 -11.90 19.70
CA GLU A 235 12.31 -11.80 18.24
C GLU A 235 11.08 -12.57 17.71
N THR A 236 10.68 -13.65 18.39
CA THR A 236 9.49 -14.45 18.03
C THR A 236 8.16 -13.70 18.12
N PHE A 237 8.08 -12.57 18.84
CA PHE A 237 6.85 -11.77 18.99
C PHE A 237 6.88 -10.46 18.21
N GLN A 238 8.01 -10.07 17.62
CA GLN A 238 8.11 -8.87 16.80
C GLN A 238 7.04 -8.79 15.69
N PRO A 239 6.79 -9.83 14.87
CA PRO A 239 5.80 -9.71 13.79
C PRO A 239 4.35 -9.55 14.29
N LEU A 240 4.04 -10.00 15.51
CA LEU A 240 2.72 -9.79 16.12
C LEU A 240 2.58 -8.39 16.72
N ILE A 241 3.66 -7.87 17.28
CA ILE A 241 3.69 -6.53 17.88
C ILE A 241 3.73 -5.47 16.80
N GLU A 242 4.40 -5.71 15.67
CA GLU A 242 4.36 -4.86 14.48
C GLU A 242 2.94 -4.77 13.92
N LYS A 243 2.23 -5.89 13.81
CA LYS A 243 0.81 -5.91 13.40
C LYS A 243 -0.12 -5.15 14.35
N LEU A 244 0.24 -4.95 15.61
CA LEU A 244 -0.53 -4.08 16.53
C LEU A 244 -0.42 -2.60 16.17
N ASN A 245 0.60 -2.16 15.42
CA ASN A 245 0.69 -0.78 14.93
C ASN A 245 -0.20 -0.51 13.72
N GLU A 246 -0.50 -1.55 12.93
CA GLU A 246 -1.38 -1.44 11.76
C GLU A 246 -2.84 -1.24 12.19
N SER A 247 -3.56 -0.35 11.49
CA SER A 247 -4.98 -0.12 11.72
C SER A 247 -5.79 -1.29 11.14
N GLY A 248 -6.45 -2.06 11.99
CA GLY A 248 -7.27 -3.17 11.53
C GLY A 248 -7.52 -4.25 12.57
N LYS A 249 -8.33 -5.25 12.19
CA LYS A 249 -8.52 -6.46 12.98
C LYS A 249 -7.33 -7.39 12.75
N VAL A 250 -6.48 -7.57 13.76
CA VAL A 250 -5.42 -8.59 13.73
C VAL A 250 -6.05 -9.91 14.18
N ASP A 251 -6.21 -10.86 13.26
CA ASP A 251 -6.55 -12.23 13.63
C ASP A 251 -5.37 -12.84 14.40
N SER A 252 -5.53 -12.99 15.71
CA SER A 252 -4.50 -13.63 16.54
C SER A 252 -4.59 -15.15 16.37
N ALA A 253 -3.58 -15.76 15.74
CA ALA A 253 -3.43 -17.23 15.72
C ALA A 253 -3.06 -17.81 17.11
N LEU A 254 -2.81 -16.97 18.11
CA LEU A 254 -2.34 -17.36 19.43
C LEU A 254 -3.48 -17.48 20.45
N THR A 255 -3.91 -18.71 20.72
CA THR A 255 -4.79 -18.99 21.86
C THR A 255 -4.08 -18.64 23.19
N THR A 256 -4.81 -18.07 24.15
CA THR A 256 -4.30 -17.69 25.50
C THR A 256 -3.49 -18.81 26.17
N LYS A 257 -3.89 -20.07 25.98
CA LYS A 257 -3.19 -21.24 26.54
C LYS A 257 -1.82 -21.51 25.89
N ARG A 258 -1.70 -21.34 24.57
CA ARG A 258 -0.43 -21.48 23.82
C ARG A 258 0.51 -20.31 24.17
N PHE A 259 -0.04 -19.11 24.33
CA PHE A 259 0.69 -17.94 24.85
C PHE A 259 1.24 -18.20 26.27
N GLN A 260 0.39 -18.66 27.20
CA GLN A 260 0.79 -19.01 28.57
C GLN A 260 1.85 -20.12 28.64
N GLN A 261 1.85 -21.06 27.70
CA GLN A 261 2.91 -22.07 27.57
C GLN A 261 4.21 -21.48 27.04
N LYS A 262 4.17 -20.60 26.02
CA LYS A 262 5.35 -19.93 25.46
C LYS A 262 6.05 -19.02 26.47
N ILE A 263 5.29 -18.30 27.30
CA ILE A 263 5.84 -17.42 28.35
C ILE A 263 6.22 -18.19 29.64
N GLY A 264 6.06 -19.51 29.67
CA GLY A 264 6.49 -20.36 30.79
C GLY A 264 5.56 -20.38 32.02
N LEU A 265 4.38 -19.77 31.93
CA LEU A 265 3.36 -19.77 32.99
C LEU A 265 2.71 -21.14 33.16
N LEU A 266 2.58 -21.90 32.07
CA LEU A 266 2.20 -23.31 32.06
C LEU A 266 3.44 -24.18 31.87
N GLN A 267 3.71 -25.06 32.85
CA GLN A 267 4.75 -26.09 32.74
C GLN A 267 4.44 -26.97 31.52
N SER A 268 5.33 -26.91 30.54
CA SER A 268 5.16 -27.59 29.27
C SER A 268 6.18 -28.74 29.18
N LYS A 269 5.76 -29.88 28.63
CA LYS A 269 6.63 -31.08 28.54
C LYS A 269 7.90 -30.75 27.76
N PRO A 270 9.06 -31.34 28.08
CA PRO A 270 10.34 -30.96 27.46
C PRO A 270 10.49 -31.36 25.98
N PHE A 271 9.50 -32.07 25.42
CA PHE A 271 9.52 -32.62 24.07
C PHE A 271 8.29 -32.22 23.24
N LEU A 272 8.44 -32.29 21.93
CA LEU A 272 7.41 -32.11 20.91
C LEU A 272 7.39 -33.31 19.97
N SER A 273 6.20 -33.70 19.53
CA SER A 273 6.02 -34.67 18.45
C SER A 273 6.45 -34.01 17.15
N GLY A 274 7.15 -34.73 16.26
CA GLY A 274 7.61 -34.17 14.99
C GLY A 274 7.45 -35.12 13.82
N LEU A 275 7.40 -34.53 12.62
CA LEU A 275 7.40 -35.24 11.35
C LEU A 275 8.57 -34.73 10.53
N ALA A 276 9.47 -35.63 10.14
CA ALA A 276 10.62 -35.31 9.32
C ALA A 276 10.46 -35.84 7.90
N LEU A 277 10.57 -34.94 6.93
CA LEU A 277 10.59 -35.27 5.51
C LEU A 277 12.01 -35.67 5.09
N GLN A 278 12.11 -36.83 4.44
CA GLN A 278 13.34 -37.35 3.86
C GLN A 278 13.22 -37.33 2.33
N GLU A 279 14.26 -36.79 1.71
CA GLU A 279 14.40 -36.68 0.26
C GLU A 279 14.62 -38.05 -0.39
N PRO A 280 14.01 -38.31 -1.56
CA PRO A 280 14.33 -39.47 -2.37
C PRO A 280 15.67 -39.28 -3.11
N GLU A 281 16.43 -40.36 -3.25
CA GLU A 281 17.71 -40.38 -3.99
C GLU A 281 17.53 -40.27 -5.53
N THR A 282 16.29 -40.37 -6.04
CA THR A 282 16.00 -40.40 -7.49
C THR A 282 14.79 -39.53 -7.84
N LYS A 283 14.74 -39.04 -9.10
CA LYS A 283 13.68 -38.15 -9.65
C LYS A 283 12.26 -38.72 -9.52
N ASP A 284 12.11 -40.05 -9.58
CA ASP A 284 10.82 -40.75 -9.46
C ASP A 284 10.70 -41.53 -8.14
N GLY A 285 11.56 -41.23 -7.16
CA GLY A 285 11.52 -41.86 -5.84
C GLY A 285 10.37 -41.34 -4.99
N LEU A 286 9.88 -42.20 -4.09
CA LEU A 286 8.85 -41.81 -3.11
C LEU A 286 9.47 -41.01 -1.97
N TRP A 287 8.82 -39.92 -1.60
CA TRP A 287 9.17 -39.10 -0.44
C TRP A 287 8.87 -39.87 0.84
N LYS A 288 9.76 -39.84 1.83
CA LYS A 288 9.54 -40.56 3.09
C LYS A 288 9.31 -39.58 4.23
N VAL A 289 8.16 -39.67 4.89
CA VAL A 289 7.88 -38.94 6.12
C VAL A 289 8.09 -39.88 7.30
N SER A 290 9.00 -39.51 8.20
CA SER A 290 9.33 -40.27 9.41
C SER A 290 8.84 -39.55 10.66
N LEU A 291 8.27 -40.31 11.60
CA LEU A 291 7.88 -39.81 12.90
C LEU A 291 9.12 -39.64 13.80
N CYS A 292 9.20 -38.54 14.52
CA CYS A 292 10.29 -38.27 15.46
C CYS A 292 9.82 -37.49 16.69
N MET A 293 10.70 -37.36 17.67
CA MET A 293 10.51 -36.46 18.81
C MET A 293 11.61 -35.41 18.80
N VAL A 294 11.25 -34.17 19.11
CA VAL A 294 12.16 -33.01 19.12
C VAL A 294 12.20 -32.41 20.51
N ASP A 295 13.39 -32.03 20.97
CA ASP A 295 13.53 -31.32 22.24
C ASP A 295 13.09 -29.85 22.11
N ARG A 296 12.28 -29.36 23.06
CA ARG A 296 11.79 -27.98 23.04
C ARG A 296 12.87 -26.93 23.24
N LYS A 297 13.95 -27.27 23.96
CA LYS A 297 15.07 -26.36 24.22
C LYS A 297 16.13 -26.45 23.13
N GLN A 298 16.23 -27.59 22.46
CA GLN A 298 17.21 -27.85 21.40
C GLN A 298 16.51 -28.49 20.19
N PRO A 299 15.98 -27.68 19.24
CA PRO A 299 15.32 -28.18 18.04
C PRO A 299 16.21 -29.08 17.16
N SER A 300 17.53 -28.94 17.28
CA SER A 300 18.52 -29.78 16.60
C SER A 300 18.61 -31.22 17.15
N LEU A 301 18.11 -31.46 18.37
CA LEU A 301 18.11 -32.78 19.00
C LEU A 301 16.84 -33.54 18.58
N MET A 302 16.95 -34.22 17.45
CA MET A 302 15.92 -35.10 16.92
C MET A 302 16.18 -36.53 17.38
N VAL A 303 15.16 -37.17 17.97
CA VAL A 303 15.19 -38.58 18.35
C VAL A 303 14.25 -39.35 17.44
N ASN A 304 14.82 -40.28 16.66
CA ASN A 304 14.06 -41.15 15.76
C ASN A 304 13.28 -42.22 16.53
N MET A 305 12.24 -42.80 15.91
CA MET A 305 11.47 -43.88 16.54
C MET A 305 12.32 -45.10 16.91
N ASP A 306 13.34 -45.45 16.11
CA ASP A 306 14.28 -46.53 16.43
C ASP A 306 15.07 -46.30 17.74
N GLN A 307 15.36 -45.04 18.06
CA GLN A 307 16.06 -44.65 19.29
C GLN A 307 15.09 -44.56 20.47
N LEU A 308 13.85 -44.11 20.23
CA LEU A 308 12.78 -44.09 21.22
C LEU A 308 12.40 -45.50 21.70
N GLU A 309 12.33 -46.47 20.79
CA GLU A 309 12.06 -47.88 21.12
C GLU A 309 13.18 -48.52 21.95
N LYS A 310 14.43 -48.10 21.72
CA LYS A 310 15.61 -48.52 22.49
C LYS A 310 15.76 -47.81 23.84
N GLY A 311 14.95 -46.79 24.11
CA GLY A 311 15.02 -45.97 25.33
C GLY A 311 16.19 -44.97 25.33
N GLU A 312 16.79 -44.70 24.17
CA GLU A 312 17.89 -43.74 24.00
C GLU A 312 17.33 -42.33 23.83
N HIS A 313 16.75 -41.77 24.90
CA HIS A 313 16.21 -40.42 24.89
C HIS A 313 16.65 -39.58 26.10
N PRO A 314 16.80 -38.24 25.95
CA PRO A 314 17.31 -37.36 27.01
C PRO A 314 16.26 -37.05 28.10
N TRP A 315 14.99 -37.39 27.89
CA TRP A 315 13.89 -36.99 28.78
C TRP A 315 13.63 -37.97 29.92
N ARG A 316 13.17 -37.43 31.06
CA ARG A 316 12.80 -38.22 32.25
C ARG A 316 11.41 -38.85 32.16
N GLU A 317 10.54 -38.30 31.32
CA GLU A 317 9.19 -38.80 31.07
C GLU A 317 9.12 -39.54 29.73
N ASN A 318 8.23 -40.54 29.63
CA ASN A 318 8.04 -41.30 28.40
C ASN A 318 7.32 -40.45 27.32
N PRO A 319 7.98 -40.12 26.19
CA PRO A 319 7.40 -39.31 25.12
C PRO A 319 6.32 -40.03 24.30
N ILE A 320 6.33 -41.37 24.26
CA ILE A 320 5.47 -42.19 23.38
C ILE A 320 3.99 -41.99 23.71
N ALA A 321 3.66 -41.83 24.99
CA ALA A 321 2.27 -41.62 25.41
C ALA A 321 1.69 -40.29 24.88
N GLN A 322 2.51 -39.24 24.81
CA GLN A 322 2.10 -37.94 24.26
C GLN A 322 2.00 -38.01 22.74
N LEU A 323 3.00 -38.59 22.09
CA LEU A 323 3.02 -38.78 20.64
C LEU A 323 1.83 -39.59 20.14
N LYS A 324 1.34 -40.58 20.92
CA LYS A 324 0.11 -41.33 20.59
C LYS A 324 -1.15 -40.46 20.63
N ILE A 325 -1.21 -39.50 21.55
CA ILE A 325 -2.34 -38.57 21.67
C ILE A 325 -2.31 -37.58 20.50
N ASP A 326 -1.14 -37.01 20.22
CA ASP A 326 -0.95 -36.02 19.16
C ASP A 326 -1.18 -36.67 17.78
N LEU A 327 -0.61 -37.86 17.54
CA LEU A 327 -0.82 -38.62 16.30
C LEU A 327 -2.29 -38.96 16.05
N LYS A 328 -3.05 -39.30 17.11
CA LYS A 328 -4.49 -39.56 16.95
C LYS A 328 -5.25 -38.31 16.50
N LYS A 329 -4.92 -37.14 17.07
CA LYS A 329 -5.53 -35.87 16.64
C LYS A 329 -5.18 -35.53 15.20
N ALA A 330 -3.90 -35.65 14.84
CA ALA A 330 -3.45 -35.41 13.47
C ALA A 330 -4.08 -36.39 12.46
N GLN A 331 -4.39 -37.64 12.85
CA GLN A 331 -5.11 -38.60 12.01
C GLN A 331 -6.61 -38.32 11.86
N ASP A 332 -7.21 -37.68 12.86
CA ASP A 332 -8.61 -37.25 12.81
C ASP A 332 -8.77 -36.01 11.89
N GLU A 333 -7.72 -35.17 11.80
CA GLU A 333 -7.68 -33.96 10.98
C GLU A 333 -7.16 -34.22 9.54
N LEU A 334 -6.13 -35.05 9.37
CA LEU A 334 -5.48 -35.32 8.08
C LEU A 334 -5.55 -36.80 7.67
N ASP A 335 -6.29 -37.07 6.60
CA ASP A 335 -6.47 -38.42 6.04
C ASP A 335 -5.15 -39.05 5.57
N VAL A 336 -4.21 -38.23 5.10
CA VAL A 336 -2.89 -38.64 4.58
C VAL A 336 -2.03 -39.31 5.67
N LEU A 337 -2.25 -38.99 6.95
CA LEU A 337 -1.47 -39.51 8.08
C LEU A 337 -2.05 -40.79 8.70
N ARG A 338 -3.21 -41.27 8.22
CA ARG A 338 -3.85 -42.52 8.69
C ARG A 338 -2.98 -43.78 8.59
N PRO A 339 -2.11 -43.96 7.57
CA PRO A 339 -1.26 -45.14 7.50
C PRO A 339 -0.12 -45.11 8.54
N LEU A 340 0.21 -43.94 9.08
CA LEU A 340 1.34 -43.73 9.98
C LEU A 340 0.99 -44.24 11.38
N ARG A 341 1.79 -45.16 11.92
CA ARG A 341 1.56 -45.77 13.24
C ARG A 341 2.86 -45.83 14.01
N ILE A 342 2.78 -45.99 15.33
CA ILE A 342 3.97 -46.24 16.15
C ILE A 342 4.75 -47.47 15.64
N SER A 343 4.03 -48.53 15.20
CA SER A 343 4.62 -49.74 14.62
C SER A 343 5.08 -49.61 13.16
N ALA A 344 4.72 -48.52 12.49
CA ALA A 344 5.07 -48.21 11.10
C ALA A 344 5.36 -46.70 11.02
N PRO A 345 6.52 -46.27 11.54
CA PRO A 345 6.82 -44.85 11.77
C PRO A 345 7.20 -44.10 10.49
N THR A 346 7.21 -44.78 9.34
CA THR A 346 7.56 -44.20 8.04
C THR A 346 6.39 -44.32 7.07
N LEU A 347 6.09 -43.22 6.38
CA LEU A 347 5.09 -43.12 5.33
C LEU A 347 5.77 -42.74 4.03
N SER A 348 5.42 -43.41 2.93
CA SER A 348 5.90 -43.06 1.59
C SER A 348 4.81 -42.27 0.85
N LEU A 349 5.14 -41.07 0.41
CA LEU A 349 4.25 -40.13 -0.28
C LEU A 349 4.76 -39.82 -1.69
N GLN A 350 3.84 -39.40 -2.57
CA GLN A 350 4.20 -38.77 -3.85
C GLN A 350 4.69 -37.33 -3.63
N SER A 351 5.34 -36.74 -4.64
CA SER A 351 5.81 -35.34 -4.58
C SER A 351 4.69 -34.36 -4.24
N ASP A 352 3.52 -34.57 -4.82
CA ASP A 352 2.40 -33.64 -4.74
C ASP A 352 1.74 -33.75 -3.35
N GLU A 353 1.56 -34.97 -2.85
CA GLU A 353 1.04 -35.24 -1.50
C GLU A 353 1.99 -34.70 -0.42
N ALA A 354 3.30 -34.82 -0.61
CA ALA A 354 4.29 -34.24 0.28
C ALA A 354 4.20 -32.71 0.26
N TYR A 355 4.12 -32.09 -0.92
CA TYR A 355 3.99 -30.63 -0.99
C TYR A 355 2.73 -30.10 -0.32
N ASP A 356 1.58 -30.74 -0.55
CA ASP A 356 0.32 -30.35 0.08
C ASP A 356 0.39 -30.46 1.60
N LEU A 357 1.00 -31.54 2.12
CA LEU A 357 1.14 -31.76 3.56
C LEU A 357 2.00 -30.69 4.25
N PHE A 358 3.08 -30.24 3.61
CA PHE A 358 4.03 -29.29 4.20
C PHE A 358 3.73 -27.83 3.84
N THR A 359 2.86 -27.55 2.87
CA THR A 359 2.51 -26.18 2.45
C THR A 359 1.11 -25.78 2.90
N ASN A 360 0.12 -26.66 2.73
CA ASN A 360 -1.28 -26.34 3.02
C ASN A 360 -1.70 -26.83 4.41
N SER A 361 -1.08 -27.89 4.93
CA SER A 361 -1.43 -28.50 6.21
C SER A 361 -0.43 -28.21 7.34
N ASP A 362 0.52 -27.28 7.14
CA ASP A 362 1.50 -26.88 8.17
C ASP A 362 0.82 -26.31 9.42
N ASP A 363 -0.12 -25.37 9.22
CA ASP A 363 -0.88 -24.76 10.31
C ASP A 363 -1.73 -25.76 11.11
N GLU A 364 -2.31 -26.76 10.44
CA GLU A 364 -3.11 -27.81 11.07
C GLU A 364 -2.22 -28.75 11.90
N LEU A 365 -1.06 -29.11 11.36
CA LEU A 365 -0.07 -29.94 12.06
C LEU A 365 0.51 -29.22 13.29
N GLU A 366 0.79 -27.94 13.17
CA GLU A 366 1.19 -27.10 14.30
C GLU A 366 0.11 -27.06 15.40
N GLN A 367 -1.17 -26.95 15.02
CA GLN A 367 -2.30 -26.95 15.95
C GLN A 367 -2.48 -28.30 16.64
N ALA A 368 -2.26 -29.41 15.92
CA ALA A 368 -2.25 -30.76 16.47
C ALA A 368 -1.07 -31.00 17.43
N GLY A 369 -0.06 -30.12 17.42
CA GLY A 369 1.10 -30.16 18.32
C GLY A 369 2.34 -30.82 17.71
N PHE A 370 2.40 -30.94 16.39
CA PHE A 370 3.55 -31.43 15.66
C PHE A 370 4.52 -30.30 15.30
N HIS A 371 5.82 -30.62 15.27
CA HIS A 371 6.86 -29.80 14.70
C HIS A 371 7.34 -30.42 13.39
N LEU A 372 7.18 -29.72 12.28
CA LEU A 372 7.64 -30.19 10.97
C LEU A 372 9.13 -29.93 10.79
N ILE A 373 9.85 -30.97 10.38
CA ILE A 373 11.25 -30.89 10.00
C ILE A 373 11.33 -31.05 8.49
N VAL A 374 11.61 -29.93 7.82
CA VAL A 374 11.81 -29.87 6.38
C VAL A 374 13.29 -29.64 6.03
N PRO A 375 13.77 -30.12 4.88
CA PRO A 375 15.08 -29.76 4.37
C PRO A 375 15.24 -28.27 4.13
N LYS A 376 16.47 -27.76 4.27
CA LYS A 376 16.77 -26.31 4.17
C LYS A 376 16.32 -25.67 2.85
N TRP A 377 16.43 -26.38 1.73
CA TRP A 377 16.04 -25.89 0.41
C TRP A 377 14.52 -25.72 0.22
N MET A 378 13.70 -26.28 1.11
CA MET A 378 12.25 -26.09 1.08
C MET A 378 11.82 -24.76 1.71
N THR A 379 12.60 -24.28 2.69
CA THR A 379 12.36 -22.98 3.34
C THR A 379 12.89 -21.82 2.50
N GLU A 380 14.00 -22.03 1.79
CA GLU A 380 14.61 -21.04 0.89
C GLU A 380 14.13 -21.24 -0.56
N LYS A 381 13.02 -20.62 -0.93
CA LYS A 381 12.54 -20.61 -2.33
C LYS A 381 13.54 -19.86 -3.20
N LYS A 382 14.17 -20.54 -4.16
CA LYS A 382 15.12 -19.90 -5.08
C LYS A 382 14.36 -19.21 -6.22
N LYS A 383 14.71 -17.94 -6.47
CA LYS A 383 14.17 -17.18 -7.60
C LYS A 383 14.72 -17.71 -8.94
N PRO A 384 13.88 -17.79 -9.98
CA PRO A 384 14.33 -18.05 -11.34
C PRO A 384 15.17 -16.87 -11.84
N ARG A 385 16.28 -17.19 -12.52
CA ARG A 385 17.22 -16.27 -13.13
C ARG A 385 17.19 -16.43 -14.64
N VAL A 386 16.93 -15.34 -15.37
CA VAL A 386 16.98 -15.32 -16.83
C VAL A 386 18.16 -14.46 -17.25
N LYS A 387 19.17 -15.07 -17.86
CA LYS A 387 20.31 -14.34 -18.41
C LYS A 387 20.09 -14.11 -19.90
N LEU A 388 19.98 -12.86 -20.31
CA LEU A 388 19.86 -12.45 -21.70
C LEU A 388 21.24 -12.07 -22.25
N ASN A 389 21.65 -12.69 -23.34
CA ASN A 389 22.88 -12.38 -24.06
C ASN A 389 22.51 -11.80 -25.43
N MET A 390 22.89 -10.55 -25.69
CA MET A 390 22.67 -9.92 -26.99
C MET A 390 23.67 -10.45 -28.02
N ASN A 391 23.17 -10.98 -29.15
CA ASN A 391 24.05 -11.33 -30.28
C ASN A 391 24.54 -10.05 -30.99
N GLU A 392 25.71 -10.11 -31.62
CA GLU A 392 26.33 -8.97 -32.32
C GLU A 392 25.36 -8.23 -33.26
N LEU A 393 25.41 -6.90 -33.24
CA LEU A 393 24.62 -6.02 -34.10
C LEU A 393 24.88 -6.37 -35.58
N ASN A 394 23.82 -6.70 -36.32
CA ASN A 394 23.91 -6.95 -37.76
C ASN A 394 24.20 -5.61 -38.49
N THR A 395 25.47 -5.26 -38.63
CA THR A 395 25.98 -4.01 -39.25
C THR A 395 25.81 -3.94 -40.77
N LYS A 396 24.90 -4.72 -41.37
CA LYS A 396 24.75 -4.82 -42.83
C LYS A 396 23.59 -3.99 -43.39
N SER A 397 23.55 -2.68 -43.11
CA SER A 397 22.89 -1.71 -44.00
C SER A 397 23.14 -0.24 -43.61
N ALA A 398 23.84 0.47 -44.52
CA ALA A 398 23.66 1.88 -44.87
C ALA A 398 23.81 2.99 -43.81
N SER A 399 25.00 3.60 -43.81
CA SER A 399 25.38 5.04 -43.74
C SER A 399 24.35 6.18 -43.55
N SER A 400 23.27 6.03 -42.78
CA SER A 400 22.30 7.12 -42.58
C SER A 400 21.43 7.01 -41.32
N GLU A 401 21.33 5.85 -40.68
CA GLU A 401 20.44 5.66 -39.52
C GLU A 401 21.24 5.71 -38.20
N PRO A 402 20.63 6.18 -37.10
CA PRO A 402 21.27 6.11 -35.79
C PRO A 402 21.64 4.65 -35.49
N LEU A 403 22.82 4.47 -34.90
CA LEU A 403 23.41 3.15 -34.61
C LEU A 403 22.51 2.30 -33.70
N LEU A 404 21.62 2.96 -32.94
CA LEU A 404 20.65 2.36 -32.04
C LEU A 404 19.26 2.97 -32.28
N ASP A 405 18.39 2.22 -32.95
CA ASP A 405 16.95 2.44 -32.86
C ASP A 405 16.42 1.61 -31.70
N TRP A 406 15.93 2.28 -30.66
CA TRP A 406 15.33 1.66 -29.47
C TRP A 406 14.13 0.76 -29.82
N GLN A 407 13.54 0.93 -31.00
CA GLN A 407 12.45 0.13 -31.54
C GLN A 407 12.90 -1.03 -32.42
N SER A 408 14.19 -1.10 -32.77
CA SER A 408 14.72 -2.23 -33.55
C SER A 408 14.76 -3.50 -32.71
N VAL A 409 14.38 -4.60 -33.34
CA VAL A 409 14.38 -5.93 -32.73
C VAL A 409 15.82 -6.41 -32.64
N ALA A 410 16.31 -6.62 -31.42
CA ALA A 410 17.61 -7.23 -31.20
C ALA A 410 17.45 -8.75 -31.04
N SER A 411 18.40 -9.52 -31.57
CA SER A 411 18.42 -10.96 -31.39
C SER A 411 19.11 -11.29 -30.07
N PHE A 412 18.35 -11.70 -29.07
CA PHE A 412 18.87 -12.20 -27.80
C PHE A 412 18.90 -13.73 -27.78
N THR A 413 19.95 -14.29 -27.20
CA THR A 413 19.96 -15.67 -26.72
C THR A 413 19.76 -15.64 -25.22
N TYR A 414 19.00 -16.58 -24.67
CA TYR A 414 18.74 -16.61 -23.25
C TYR A 414 19.23 -17.92 -22.63
N ASP A 415 19.79 -17.82 -21.43
CA ASP A 415 20.11 -18.93 -20.55
C ASP A 415 19.17 -18.85 -19.34
N LEU A 416 18.39 -19.92 -19.10
CA LEU A 416 17.54 -20.04 -17.92
C LEU A 416 18.33 -20.74 -16.80
N ALA A 417 18.31 -20.17 -15.61
CA ALA A 417 18.86 -20.76 -14.39
C ALA A 417 17.84 -20.68 -13.25
N LEU A 418 17.86 -21.66 -12.36
CA LEU A 418 17.14 -21.62 -11.08
C LEU A 418 18.19 -21.61 -9.97
N GLY A 419 18.33 -20.46 -9.30
CA GLY A 419 19.49 -20.20 -8.44
C GLY A 419 20.80 -20.23 -9.23
N ASP A 420 21.67 -21.18 -8.90
CA ASP A 420 23.00 -21.34 -9.53
C ASP A 420 23.02 -22.43 -10.63
N GLN A 421 21.91 -23.13 -10.83
CA GLN A 421 21.86 -24.26 -11.75
C GLN A 421 21.20 -23.88 -13.08
N LYS A 422 21.88 -24.13 -14.20
CA LYS A 422 21.34 -23.94 -15.56
C LYS A 422 20.35 -25.07 -15.91
N ILE A 423 19.22 -24.70 -16.49
CA ILE A 423 18.15 -25.62 -16.91
C ILE A 423 17.79 -25.31 -18.37
N SER A 424 17.58 -26.35 -19.18
CA SER A 424 17.17 -26.15 -20.57
C SER A 424 15.67 -25.82 -20.69
N LYS A 425 15.27 -25.14 -21.78
CA LYS A 425 13.86 -24.80 -22.05
C LYS A 425 12.94 -26.03 -22.00
N LYS A 426 13.36 -27.13 -22.63
CA LYS A 426 12.57 -28.38 -22.67
C LYS A 426 12.38 -28.99 -21.29
N GLU A 427 13.42 -28.99 -20.47
CA GLU A 427 13.32 -29.47 -19.09
C GLU A 427 12.38 -28.58 -18.28
N PHE A 428 12.45 -27.26 -18.47
CA PHE A 428 11.55 -26.31 -17.83
C PHE A 428 10.08 -26.49 -18.26
N GLU A 429 9.81 -26.64 -19.55
CA GLU A 429 8.47 -26.95 -20.08
C GLU A 429 7.90 -28.24 -19.48
N GLU A 430 8.71 -29.32 -19.41
CA GLU A 430 8.32 -30.56 -18.75
C GLU A 430 8.02 -30.38 -17.25
N PHE A 431 8.71 -29.46 -16.57
CA PHE A 431 8.46 -29.16 -15.16
C PHE A 431 7.14 -28.40 -14.96
N VAL A 432 6.87 -27.41 -15.80
CA VAL A 432 5.63 -26.62 -15.76
C VAL A 432 4.43 -27.51 -16.08
N ASP A 433 4.51 -28.31 -17.14
CA ASP A 433 3.45 -29.25 -17.53
C ASP A 433 3.21 -30.31 -16.46
N GLY A 434 4.28 -30.79 -15.83
CA GLY A 434 4.22 -31.77 -14.75
C GLY A 434 3.62 -31.24 -13.45
N LYS A 435 3.40 -29.91 -13.31
CA LYS A 435 2.91 -29.23 -12.10
C LYS A 435 3.69 -29.61 -10.83
N ARG A 436 4.95 -29.99 -10.97
CA ARG A 436 5.75 -30.50 -9.86
C ARG A 436 6.26 -29.33 -9.01
N PRO A 437 5.94 -29.27 -7.71
CA PRO A 437 6.40 -28.20 -6.84
C PRO A 437 7.89 -28.33 -6.46
N PHE A 438 8.42 -29.56 -6.49
CA PHE A 438 9.83 -29.84 -6.24
C PHE A 438 10.55 -30.13 -7.54
N LEU A 439 11.69 -29.47 -7.72
CA LEU A 439 12.56 -29.62 -8.87
C LEU A 439 13.76 -30.49 -8.49
N TYR A 440 14.09 -31.45 -9.34
CA TYR A 440 15.32 -32.23 -9.21
C TYR A 440 16.24 -31.91 -10.39
N ALA A 441 17.32 -31.20 -10.12
CA ALA A 441 18.31 -30.82 -11.12
C ALA A 441 19.74 -31.08 -10.60
N ASN A 442 20.58 -31.65 -11.46
CA ASN A 442 22.00 -31.96 -11.19
C ASN A 442 22.30 -32.71 -9.88
N GLY A 443 21.35 -33.51 -9.37
CA GLY A 443 21.53 -34.29 -8.14
C GLY A 443 20.98 -33.64 -6.88
N GLU A 444 20.39 -32.44 -6.96
CA GLU A 444 19.86 -31.69 -5.83
C GLU A 444 18.36 -31.39 -6.00
N TRP A 445 17.63 -31.38 -4.87
CA TRP A 445 16.23 -30.93 -4.80
C TRP A 445 16.15 -29.42 -4.53
N MET A 446 15.22 -28.75 -5.21
CA MET A 446 14.99 -27.32 -5.09
C MET A 446 13.49 -27.01 -5.04
N SER A 447 13.12 -25.96 -4.29
CA SER A 447 11.77 -25.40 -4.27
C SER A 447 11.72 -24.11 -5.10
N TRP A 448 10.61 -23.88 -5.80
CA TRP A 448 10.37 -22.68 -6.59
C TRP A 448 8.89 -22.28 -6.53
N ASP A 449 8.58 -21.04 -6.88
CA ASP A 449 7.19 -20.60 -6.92
C ASP A 449 6.52 -20.94 -8.25
N ARG A 450 5.48 -21.77 -8.17
CA ARG A 450 4.65 -22.17 -9.30
C ARG A 450 3.87 -21.00 -9.91
N SER A 451 3.53 -19.98 -9.14
CA SER A 451 2.75 -18.83 -9.64
C SER A 451 3.47 -18.08 -10.77
N LEU A 452 4.80 -18.21 -10.83
CA LEU A 452 5.67 -17.54 -11.80
C LEU A 452 5.87 -18.35 -13.08
N ALA A 453 5.46 -19.62 -13.11
CA ALA A 453 5.68 -20.54 -14.23
C ALA A 453 5.10 -20.01 -15.55
N ASP A 454 3.80 -19.72 -15.54
CA ASP A 454 3.06 -19.27 -16.73
C ASP A 454 3.58 -17.91 -17.21
N LYS A 455 3.85 -16.99 -16.26
CA LYS A 455 4.43 -15.66 -16.55
C LYS A 455 5.80 -15.78 -17.22
N LEU A 456 6.65 -16.69 -16.75
CA LEU A 456 7.98 -16.93 -17.32
C LEU A 456 7.92 -17.56 -18.70
N LEU A 457 7.01 -18.51 -18.94
CA LEU A 457 6.84 -19.10 -20.27
C LEU A 457 6.38 -18.06 -21.30
N ASP A 458 5.32 -17.31 -20.99
CA ASP A 458 4.82 -16.22 -21.84
C ASP A 458 5.94 -15.20 -22.12
N TYR A 459 6.77 -14.93 -21.12
CA TYR A 459 7.89 -14.00 -21.24
C TYR A 459 9.02 -14.54 -22.14
N LEU A 460 9.42 -15.80 -21.96
CA LEU A 460 10.42 -16.44 -22.82
C LEU A 460 9.96 -16.52 -24.29
N GLU A 461 8.66 -16.77 -24.52
CA GLU A 461 8.08 -16.72 -25.87
C GLU A 461 8.14 -15.32 -26.48
N ARG A 462 7.88 -14.26 -25.69
CA ARG A 462 8.03 -12.87 -26.15
C ARG A 462 9.47 -12.52 -26.53
N ILE A 463 10.45 -13.02 -25.79
CA ILE A 463 11.87 -12.85 -26.12
C ILE A 463 12.22 -13.53 -27.45
N GLU A 464 11.72 -14.75 -27.69
CA GLU A 464 11.92 -15.45 -28.96
C GLU A 464 11.28 -14.73 -30.15
N GLN A 465 10.15 -14.06 -29.95
CA GLN A 465 9.46 -13.27 -30.98
C GLN A 465 10.18 -11.94 -31.31
N GLY A 466 11.20 -11.58 -30.51
CA GLY A 466 12.07 -10.44 -30.72
C GLY A 466 11.73 -9.29 -29.79
N THR A 467 12.53 -9.12 -28.73
CA THR A 467 12.44 -7.98 -27.82
C THR A 467 13.10 -6.74 -28.41
N SER A 468 12.48 -5.58 -28.16
CA SER A 468 13.08 -4.29 -28.46
C SER A 468 14.23 -3.98 -27.49
N PHE A 469 15.22 -3.22 -27.95
CA PHE A 469 16.34 -2.78 -27.11
C PHE A 469 15.87 -2.00 -25.86
N LEU A 470 14.78 -1.24 -25.97
CA LEU A 470 14.19 -0.49 -24.84
C LEU A 470 13.59 -1.39 -23.77
N GLU A 471 12.97 -2.49 -24.19
CA GLU A 471 12.38 -3.45 -23.27
C GLU A 471 13.48 -4.18 -22.50
N ALA A 472 14.50 -4.69 -23.19
CA ALA A 472 15.67 -5.30 -22.55
C ALA A 472 16.40 -4.34 -21.58
N TRP A 473 16.50 -3.05 -21.93
CA TRP A 473 17.15 -2.06 -21.07
C TRP A 473 16.32 -1.67 -19.86
N ARG A 474 15.01 -1.58 -20.02
CA ARG A 474 14.11 -1.41 -18.88
C ARG A 474 14.26 -2.58 -17.92
N LEU A 475 14.38 -3.79 -18.43
CA LEU A 475 14.52 -5.00 -17.62
C LEU A 475 15.84 -5.04 -16.85
N ASP A 476 16.95 -4.62 -17.46
CA ASP A 476 18.26 -4.48 -16.81
C ASP A 476 18.30 -3.39 -15.73
N GLN A 477 17.45 -2.35 -15.85
CA GLN A 477 17.32 -1.28 -14.86
C GLN A 477 16.40 -1.63 -13.69
N LEU A 478 15.66 -2.75 -13.75
CA LEU A 478 14.78 -3.19 -12.67
C LEU A 478 15.56 -3.86 -11.51
N ASP A 479 16.73 -3.32 -11.16
CA ASP A 479 17.48 -3.77 -9.99
C ASP A 479 16.78 -3.31 -8.69
N ASP A 480 16.32 -4.32 -7.93
CA ASP A 480 16.09 -4.46 -6.48
C ASP A 480 15.35 -3.40 -5.64
N GLU A 481 15.16 -2.14 -6.04
CA GLU A 481 14.68 -1.11 -5.10
C GLU A 481 13.19 -0.70 -5.21
N ASP A 482 12.45 -1.03 -6.28
CA ASP A 482 11.12 -0.40 -6.47
C ASP A 482 9.98 -1.27 -7.04
N ASP A 483 10.09 -2.60 -7.12
CA ASP A 483 8.93 -3.42 -7.49
C ASP A 483 8.83 -4.77 -6.77
N PHE A 484 7.86 -4.89 -5.86
CA PHE A 484 7.48 -6.14 -5.22
C PHE A 484 6.75 -7.11 -6.19
N GLU A 485 6.51 -6.71 -7.46
CA GLU A 485 5.70 -7.50 -8.40
C GLU A 485 6.48 -8.55 -9.22
N THR A 486 7.81 -8.45 -9.35
CA THR A 486 8.60 -9.41 -10.15
C THR A 486 9.59 -10.21 -9.29
N ASP A 487 9.17 -11.40 -8.83
CA ASP A 487 10.02 -12.39 -8.16
C ASP A 487 11.00 -13.13 -9.11
N ILE A 488 11.40 -12.48 -10.21
CA ILE A 488 12.26 -13.03 -11.26
C ILE A 488 13.50 -12.13 -11.35
N ASP A 489 14.67 -12.74 -11.30
CA ASP A 489 15.96 -12.04 -11.39
C ASP A 489 16.43 -12.07 -12.86
N ILE A 490 16.70 -10.90 -13.43
CA ILE A 490 17.01 -10.73 -14.86
C ILE A 490 18.37 -10.07 -15.01
N ASP A 491 19.30 -10.78 -15.63
CA ASP A 491 20.65 -10.28 -15.91
C ASP A 491 20.82 -10.09 -17.42
N VAL A 492 21.03 -8.86 -17.87
CA VAL A 492 21.20 -8.54 -19.29
C VAL A 492 22.66 -8.25 -19.59
N THR A 493 23.27 -9.08 -20.42
CA THR A 493 24.62 -8.83 -20.92
C THR A 493 24.57 -8.14 -22.28
N TRP A 494 25.02 -6.88 -22.28
CA TRP A 494 25.18 -6.06 -23.47
C TRP A 494 26.48 -6.41 -24.21
N GLY A 495 26.44 -6.34 -25.55
CA GLY A 495 27.63 -6.52 -26.38
C GLY A 495 28.66 -5.40 -26.18
N GLU A 496 29.96 -5.72 -26.35
CA GLU A 496 31.08 -4.82 -26.04
C GLU A 496 30.99 -3.43 -26.71
N GLU A 497 30.52 -3.36 -27.96
CA GLU A 497 30.38 -2.10 -28.72
C GLU A 497 29.34 -1.14 -28.11
N LEU A 498 28.26 -1.71 -27.58
CA LEU A 498 27.17 -0.96 -26.96
C LEU A 498 27.58 -0.42 -25.59
N THR A 499 28.20 -1.29 -24.78
CA THR A 499 28.75 -0.93 -23.47
C THR A 499 29.76 0.22 -23.61
N LYS A 500 30.61 0.18 -24.63
CA LYS A 500 31.55 1.26 -24.94
C LYS A 500 30.84 2.55 -25.34
N SER A 501 29.81 2.48 -26.18
CA SER A 501 29.05 3.66 -26.62
C SER A 501 28.30 4.34 -25.47
N ILE A 502 27.73 3.55 -24.55
CA ILE A 502 27.10 4.04 -23.32
C ILE A 502 28.14 4.67 -22.39
N GLN A 503 29.28 3.99 -22.18
CA GLN A 503 30.35 4.51 -21.34
C GLN A 503 30.91 5.84 -21.87
N GLU A 504 31.06 5.97 -23.20
CA GLU A 504 31.45 7.22 -23.84
C GLU A 504 30.42 8.33 -23.61
N LEU A 505 29.11 8.03 -23.68
CA LEU A 505 28.04 9.00 -23.40
C LEU A 505 28.08 9.56 -21.98
N TYR A 506 28.33 8.72 -20.97
CA TYR A 506 28.38 9.17 -19.57
C TYR A 506 29.71 9.80 -19.16
N THR A 507 30.83 9.36 -19.76
CA THR A 507 32.16 9.79 -19.33
C THR A 507 32.61 11.07 -20.01
N SER A 508 32.11 11.37 -21.22
CA SER A 508 32.57 12.51 -22.00
C SER A 508 31.56 13.65 -22.03
N SER A 509 31.99 14.83 -21.56
CA SER A 509 31.18 16.03 -21.66
C SER A 509 31.12 16.52 -23.12
N PRO A 510 29.97 17.03 -23.60
CA PRO A 510 29.86 17.56 -24.94
C PRO A 510 30.79 18.77 -25.11
N THR A 511 31.76 18.68 -26.01
CA THR A 511 32.64 19.79 -26.37
C THR A 511 31.88 20.78 -27.24
N LEU A 512 32.02 22.08 -26.97
CA LEU A 512 31.45 23.12 -27.84
C LEU A 512 31.96 22.95 -29.27
N ILE A 513 31.03 22.82 -30.21
CA ILE A 513 31.36 22.69 -31.63
C ILE A 513 31.27 24.03 -32.34
N ASP A 514 32.14 24.20 -33.34
CA ASP A 514 32.13 25.37 -34.20
C ASP A 514 30.92 25.34 -35.13
N ILE A 515 30.14 26.41 -35.14
CA ILE A 515 28.93 26.54 -35.95
C ILE A 515 29.34 26.92 -37.38
N PRO A 516 28.83 26.23 -38.42
CA PRO A 516 29.20 26.54 -39.79
C PRO A 516 28.76 27.94 -40.21
N ASP A 517 29.64 28.63 -40.97
CA ASP A 517 29.38 29.95 -41.56
C ASP A 517 28.14 30.01 -42.48
N THR A 518 27.61 28.85 -42.87
CA THR A 518 26.38 28.75 -43.68
C THR A 518 25.11 29.03 -42.90
N LEU A 519 25.16 29.04 -41.55
CA LEU A 519 24.01 29.39 -40.72
C LEU A 519 23.85 30.92 -40.69
N ASN A 520 22.84 31.44 -41.40
CA ASN A 520 22.57 32.87 -41.40
C ASN A 520 21.77 33.28 -40.15
N GLY A 521 22.45 33.35 -39.01
CA GLY A 521 21.91 33.74 -37.71
C GLY A 521 22.91 33.50 -36.57
N GLU A 522 22.84 34.33 -35.52
CA GLU A 522 23.70 34.18 -34.34
C GLU A 522 23.02 33.29 -33.28
N LEU A 523 23.67 32.18 -32.93
CA LEU A 523 23.23 31.34 -31.81
C LEU A 523 23.61 31.99 -30.48
N ARG A 524 22.70 31.95 -29.51
CA ARG A 524 23.01 32.29 -28.11
C ARG A 524 23.87 31.18 -27.48
N PRO A 525 24.65 31.47 -26.42
CA PRO A 525 25.53 30.48 -25.79
C PRO A 525 24.83 29.14 -25.46
N TYR A 526 23.66 29.19 -24.83
CA TYR A 526 22.87 27.98 -24.51
C TYR A 526 22.39 27.22 -25.76
N GLN A 527 22.16 27.91 -26.88
CA GLN A 527 21.76 27.27 -28.14
C GLN A 527 22.94 26.55 -28.79
N GLN A 528 24.15 27.10 -28.66
CA GLN A 528 25.37 26.42 -29.10
C GLN A 528 25.66 25.19 -28.24
N GLU A 529 25.43 25.27 -26.93
CA GLU A 529 25.50 24.12 -26.03
C GLU A 529 24.51 23.02 -26.44
N GLY A 530 23.24 23.36 -26.68
CA GLY A 530 22.22 22.41 -27.14
C GLY A 530 22.58 21.74 -28.47
N VAL A 531 23.13 22.50 -29.43
CA VAL A 531 23.62 21.97 -30.71
C VAL A 531 24.84 21.05 -30.53
N SER A 532 25.76 21.41 -29.63
CA SER A 532 26.94 20.60 -29.30
C SER A 532 26.55 19.28 -28.62
N TRP A 533 25.55 19.32 -27.74
CA TRP A 533 24.98 18.14 -27.11
C TRP A 533 24.30 17.20 -28.12
N LEU A 534 23.50 17.73 -29.04
CA LEU A 534 22.90 16.93 -30.12
C LEU A 534 23.95 16.27 -31.02
N ALA A 535 25.05 16.97 -31.33
CA ALA A 535 26.15 16.40 -32.11
C ALA A 535 26.89 15.29 -31.35
N HIS A 536 27.06 15.46 -30.04
CA HIS A 536 27.65 14.47 -29.16
C HIS A 536 26.82 13.17 -29.16
N LEU A 537 25.50 13.25 -28.94
CA LEU A 537 24.59 12.11 -29.00
C LEU A 537 24.65 11.37 -30.34
N ARG A 538 24.65 12.14 -31.44
CA ARG A 538 24.72 11.54 -32.77
C ARG A 538 26.03 10.79 -33.01
N ARG A 539 27.15 11.28 -32.46
CA ARG A 539 28.46 10.62 -32.58
C ARG A 539 28.51 9.31 -31.81
N THR A 540 27.85 9.24 -30.65
CA THR A 540 27.76 8.04 -29.82
C THR A 540 26.67 7.07 -30.29
N GLY A 541 26.00 7.36 -31.41
CA GLY A 541 25.00 6.47 -32.02
C GLY A 541 23.57 6.66 -31.50
N PHE A 542 23.35 7.64 -30.63
CA PHE A 542 22.07 7.91 -29.97
C PHE A 542 21.29 9.08 -30.61
N GLY A 543 19.97 9.01 -30.49
CA GLY A 543 19.07 10.15 -30.74
C GLY A 543 18.89 11.03 -29.50
N GLY A 544 18.38 12.26 -29.69
CA GLY A 544 18.09 13.18 -28.59
C GLY A 544 16.76 13.90 -28.78
N CYS A 545 16.03 14.11 -27.69
CA CYS A 545 14.84 14.96 -27.66
C CYS A 545 15.22 16.33 -27.11
N LEU A 546 15.03 17.38 -27.90
CA LEU A 546 15.33 18.75 -27.48
C LEU A 546 14.09 19.37 -26.84
N ALA A 547 14.02 19.26 -25.51
CA ALA A 547 12.85 19.62 -24.70
C ALA A 547 12.93 21.02 -24.07
N ASP A 548 13.64 21.97 -24.70
CA ASP A 548 13.70 23.36 -24.22
C ASP A 548 12.31 24.02 -24.13
N ASP A 549 12.16 25.01 -23.25
CA ASP A 549 10.94 25.82 -23.14
C ASP A 549 10.53 26.52 -24.45
N MET A 550 9.25 26.92 -24.52
CA MET A 550 8.73 27.71 -25.63
C MET A 550 9.46 29.06 -25.71
N GLY A 551 9.95 29.42 -26.90
CA GLY A 551 10.64 30.69 -27.14
C GLY A 551 12.18 30.63 -27.09
N LEU A 552 12.78 29.53 -26.60
CA LEU A 552 14.24 29.35 -26.54
C LEU A 552 14.91 29.01 -27.89
N GLY A 553 14.12 28.92 -28.97
CA GLY A 553 14.67 28.76 -30.32
C GLY A 553 15.09 27.33 -30.68
N LYS A 554 14.31 26.31 -30.28
CA LYS A 554 14.53 24.91 -30.69
C LYS A 554 14.73 24.75 -32.20
N SER A 555 13.95 25.48 -33.00
CA SER A 555 14.05 25.43 -34.47
C SER A 555 15.41 25.89 -35.00
N ILE A 556 16.00 26.96 -34.45
CA ILE A 556 17.31 27.43 -34.94
C ILE A 556 18.43 26.44 -34.56
N GLN A 557 18.31 25.79 -33.39
CA GLN A 557 19.21 24.71 -32.97
C GLN A 557 19.09 23.49 -33.89
N THR A 558 17.87 23.06 -34.23
CA THR A 558 17.64 21.96 -35.18
C THR A 558 18.19 22.27 -36.57
N ILE A 559 18.01 23.51 -37.07
CA ILE A 559 18.54 23.92 -38.36
C ILE A 559 20.08 23.91 -38.34
N ALA A 560 20.70 24.37 -37.24
CA ALA A 560 22.15 24.38 -37.07
C ALA A 560 22.73 22.96 -37.15
N ILE A 561 22.19 21.99 -36.40
CA ILE A 561 22.68 20.60 -36.45
C ILE A 561 22.45 19.94 -37.82
N CYS A 562 21.33 20.23 -38.49
CA CYS A 562 21.08 19.76 -39.86
C CYS A 562 22.11 20.34 -40.85
N SER A 563 22.43 21.63 -40.73
CA SER A 563 23.42 22.29 -41.58
C SER A 563 24.82 21.69 -41.42
N MET A 564 25.23 21.37 -40.18
CA MET A 564 26.49 20.67 -39.88
C MET A 564 26.55 19.29 -40.52
N SER A 565 25.47 18.52 -40.42
CA SER A 565 25.40 17.18 -41.03
C SER A 565 25.46 17.21 -42.56
N THR A 566 25.03 18.31 -43.17
CA THR A 566 25.10 18.52 -44.62
C THR A 566 26.53 18.84 -45.08
N ILE A 567 27.36 19.44 -44.21
CA ILE A 567 28.75 19.81 -44.51
C ILE A 567 29.69 18.61 -44.42
N ALA A 568 29.46 17.70 -43.47
CA ALA A 568 30.14 16.41 -43.45
C ALA A 568 29.90 15.59 -44.74
N ASN A 569 28.77 15.84 -45.43
CA ASN A 569 28.34 15.14 -46.64
C ASN A 569 28.53 15.92 -47.96
N LYS A 570 29.18 17.09 -47.97
CA LYS A 570 29.39 17.87 -49.21
C LYS A 570 30.58 17.35 -50.05
N LYS A 571 30.45 16.14 -50.58
CA LYS A 571 30.93 15.82 -51.95
C LYS A 571 29.75 15.98 -52.91
N LEU A 572 29.61 17.20 -53.43
CA LEU A 572 28.99 17.59 -54.70
C LEU A 572 27.81 16.74 -55.22
N VAL A 573 26.58 17.17 -54.95
CA VAL A 573 25.46 16.96 -55.89
C VAL A 573 25.01 18.32 -56.42
N LYS A 574 25.39 18.61 -57.67
CA LYS A 574 24.85 19.73 -58.45
C LYS A 574 23.35 19.50 -58.66
N VAL A 575 22.50 20.26 -57.98
CA VAL A 575 21.06 20.29 -58.30
C VAL A 575 20.87 21.10 -59.59
N LYS A 576 20.58 20.42 -60.69
CA LYS A 576 20.02 21.05 -61.90
C LYS A 576 18.55 21.36 -61.64
N ASN A 577 18.17 22.62 -61.85
CA ASN A 577 16.80 23.13 -61.87
C ASN A 577 15.79 22.15 -62.51
N ARG A 578 14.83 21.66 -61.72
CA ARG A 578 13.47 21.36 -62.18
C ARG A 578 12.45 21.64 -61.09
N SER A 579 11.60 22.62 -61.39
CA SER A 579 10.19 22.75 -61.05
C SER A 579 9.75 22.52 -59.60
N TYR A 580 9.34 23.61 -58.97
CA TYR A 580 8.48 23.70 -57.79
C TYR A 580 7.23 22.80 -57.93
N SER A 581 7.12 21.74 -57.12
CA SER A 581 5.82 21.12 -56.79
C SER A 581 5.80 20.21 -55.55
N SER A 582 6.91 19.96 -54.85
CA SER A 582 6.94 18.87 -53.84
C SER A 582 7.31 19.28 -52.40
N VAL A 583 7.28 20.58 -52.04
CA VAL A 583 7.62 21.04 -50.67
C VAL A 583 6.39 21.05 -49.72
N ARG A 584 5.23 20.56 -50.16
CA ARG A 584 4.00 20.60 -49.33
C ARG A 584 3.81 19.44 -48.36
N HIS A 585 4.70 18.45 -48.32
CA HIS A 585 4.49 17.24 -47.50
C HIS A 585 5.36 17.10 -46.24
N LEU A 586 6.18 18.09 -45.87
CA LEU A 586 7.02 18.00 -44.66
C LEU A 586 6.50 18.77 -43.42
N PHE A 587 5.28 19.33 -43.47
CA PHE A 587 4.74 20.20 -42.40
C PHE A 587 3.41 19.73 -41.79
N TYR A 588 3.20 18.42 -41.65
CA TYR A 588 1.95 17.88 -41.09
C TYR A 588 2.15 16.86 -39.98
N THR A 589 2.92 17.20 -38.94
CA THR A 589 2.77 16.56 -37.62
C THR A 589 3.19 17.52 -36.51
N ILE A 590 2.31 18.43 -36.12
CA ILE A 590 2.14 18.99 -34.76
C ILE A 590 0.79 19.72 -34.81
N GLY A 591 -0.20 19.18 -34.11
CA GLY A 591 -1.56 19.71 -34.11
C GLY A 591 -1.65 21.04 -33.36
N TYR A 592 -2.08 22.09 -34.06
CA TYR A 592 -2.79 23.22 -33.46
C TYR A 592 -3.93 23.65 -34.40
N LYS A 593 -5.15 23.62 -33.86
CA LYS A 593 -6.39 24.07 -34.50
C LYS A 593 -6.24 25.55 -34.92
N SER A 594 -6.38 25.86 -36.21
CA SER A 594 -6.51 27.24 -36.68
C SER A 594 -7.92 27.77 -36.39
N VAL A 595 -8.03 28.79 -35.56
CA VAL A 595 -9.19 29.68 -35.52
C VAL A 595 -9.06 30.66 -36.68
N ASN A 596 -10.00 30.59 -37.63
CA ASN A 596 -10.15 31.54 -38.72
C ASN A 596 -10.93 32.78 -38.26
N SER A 597 -10.37 33.97 -38.43
CA SER A 597 -11.02 35.29 -38.70
C SER A 597 -10.01 36.40 -38.42
N LEU A 598 -9.79 37.47 -39.18
CA LEU A 598 -10.26 38.06 -40.43
C LEU A 598 -9.16 39.10 -40.83
N PRO A 599 -9.06 39.54 -42.10
CA PRO A 599 -8.01 40.44 -42.57
C PRO A 599 -8.28 41.91 -42.19
N LEU A 600 -7.20 42.67 -42.00
CA LEU A 600 -7.19 44.13 -41.94
C LEU A 600 -7.60 44.72 -43.29
N HIS A 601 -8.76 45.38 -43.32
CA HIS A 601 -8.99 46.65 -44.00
C HIS A 601 -10.10 47.42 -43.29
#